data_AF-A0A6M3LE42-F1
#
_entry.id   AF-A0A6M3LE42-F1
#
_cell.length_a   1.000
_cell.length_b   1.000
_cell.length_c   1.000
_cell.angle_alpha   90.00
_cell.angle_beta   90.00
_cell.angle_gamma   90.00
#
_symmetry.space_group_name_H-M   'P 1'
#
loop_
_entity.id
_entity.type
_entity.pdbx_description
1 polymer ?
#
loop_
_entity_poly.entity_id
_entity_poly.type
_entity_poly.pdbx_seq_one_letter_code
_entity_poly.pdbx_strand_id
1 'polypeptide(L)'
;MTRDTLAWVGLAALVVGLLAFDSTLFTSGDNARYIALARSVWAGDGLVHTWGTKLSVERSAAILLPVVLAPVSSSIVLCKGVVLLFWIGGMVAFAKLLEEVEG
;
A
#
# COMPACT_ATOMS: atom_id res chain seq x y z
N MET A 1 -22.61 -6.01 13.04
CA MET A 1 -22.00 -4.67 13.11
C MET A 1 -22.71 -3.74 12.14
N THR A 2 -23.13 -2.56 12.60
CA THR A 2 -23.91 -1.64 11.75
C THR A 2 -23.00 -0.95 10.73
N ARG A 3 -23.59 -0.45 9.63
CA ARG A 3 -22.88 0.35 8.61
C ARG A 3 -22.13 1.54 9.24
N ASP A 4 -22.68 2.12 10.28
CA ASP A 4 -22.08 3.26 10.98
C ASP A 4 -20.81 2.84 11.74
N THR A 5 -20.80 1.68 12.38
CA THR A 5 -19.62 1.17 13.07
C THR A 5 -18.47 0.88 12.09
N LEU A 6 -18.75 0.31 10.91
CA LEU A 6 -17.74 0.12 9.87
C LEU A 6 -17.16 1.45 9.36
N ALA A 7 -17.98 2.49 9.24
CA ALA A 7 -17.53 3.82 8.88
C ALA A 7 -16.61 4.40 9.96
N TRP A 8 -16.93 4.19 11.24
CA TRP A 8 -16.08 4.60 12.36
C TRP A 8 -14.75 3.84 12.39
N VAL A 9 -14.74 2.53 12.12
CA VAL A 9 -13.50 1.76 11.99
C VAL A 9 -12.65 2.30 10.84
N GLY A 10 -13.26 2.57 9.68
CA GLY A 10 -12.56 3.15 8.54
C GLY A 10 -11.97 4.54 8.83
N LEU A 11 -12.71 5.39 9.56
CA LEU A 11 -12.26 6.71 9.97
C LEU A 11 -11.15 6.65 11.02
N ALA A 12 -11.31 5.81 12.05
CA ALA A 12 -10.31 5.60 13.08
C ALA A 12 -9.02 5.04 12.47
N ALA A 13 -9.16 4.09 11.54
CA ALA A 13 -8.07 3.65 10.71
C ALA A 13 -7.45 4.87 10.03
N LEU A 14 -8.16 5.59 9.15
CA LEU A 14 -7.62 6.75 8.43
C LEU A 14 -6.82 7.70 9.33
N VAL A 15 -7.35 8.06 10.50
CA VAL A 15 -6.65 8.92 11.48
C VAL A 15 -5.36 8.29 11.99
N VAL A 16 -5.41 7.04 12.45
CA VAL A 16 -4.20 6.31 12.90
C VAL A 16 -3.20 6.19 11.77
N GLY A 17 -3.66 5.86 10.56
CA GLY A 17 -2.84 5.78 9.37
C GLY A 17 -2.15 7.10 9.07
N LEU A 18 -2.87 8.23 9.11
CA LEU A 18 -2.30 9.57 8.91
C LEU A 18 -1.31 9.97 10.01
N LEU A 19 -1.55 9.59 11.27
CA LEU A 19 -0.66 9.88 12.41
C LEU A 19 0.59 9.00 12.43
N ALA A 20 0.46 7.72 12.07
CA ALA A 20 1.58 6.79 11.91
C ALA A 20 2.33 7.04 10.60
N PHE A 21 1.75 7.82 9.69
CA PHE A 21 2.37 8.19 8.44
C PHE A 21 3.50 9.17 8.68
N ASP A 22 4.73 8.71 8.43
CA ASP A 22 5.87 9.60 8.49
C ASP A 22 5.75 10.69 7.41
N SER A 23 5.80 11.95 7.87
CA SER A 23 5.83 13.14 7.01
C SER A 23 7.10 13.20 6.17
N THR A 24 8.17 12.54 6.61
CA THR A 24 9.37 12.39 5.82
C THR A 24 9.06 11.48 4.63
N LEU A 25 9.27 12.04 3.44
CA LEU A 25 9.23 11.34 2.17
C LEU A 25 10.35 10.29 2.17
N PHE A 26 10.17 9.15 2.85
CA PHE A 26 11.18 8.10 2.85
C PHE A 26 11.37 7.56 1.43
N THR A 27 12.34 8.16 0.73
CA THR A 27 12.90 7.77 -0.57
C THR A 27 14.02 6.75 -0.40
N SER A 28 14.11 6.09 0.77
CA SER A 28 15.12 5.08 1.08
C SER A 28 14.48 3.73 1.45
N GLY A 29 15.32 2.68 1.48
CA GLY A 29 14.88 1.33 1.85
C GLY A 29 13.89 0.73 0.85
N ASP A 30 12.93 -0.03 1.36
CA ASP A 30 11.99 -0.77 0.51
C ASP A 30 10.96 0.12 -0.17
N ASN A 31 10.55 1.26 0.44
CA ASN A 31 9.65 2.22 -0.19
C ASN A 31 10.22 2.77 -1.51
N ALA A 32 11.49 3.12 -1.51
CA ALA A 32 12.21 3.58 -2.71
C ALA A 32 12.22 2.51 -3.81
N ARG A 33 12.42 1.25 -3.41
CA ARG A 33 12.43 0.10 -4.32
C ARG A 33 11.06 -0.13 -4.94
N TYR A 34 9.99 -0.09 -4.15
CA TYR A 34 8.63 -0.25 -4.65
C TYR A 34 8.22 0.88 -5.60
N ILE A 35 8.59 2.12 -5.30
CA ILE A 35 8.32 3.27 -6.17
C ILE A 35 9.14 3.19 -7.46
N ALA A 36 10.42 2.82 -7.37
CA ALA A 36 11.26 2.61 -8.55
C ALA A 36 10.71 1.50 -9.45
N LEU A 37 10.23 0.40 -8.84
CA LEU A 37 9.64 -0.71 -9.58
C LEU A 37 8.30 -0.31 -10.22
N ALA A 38 7.47 0.45 -9.51
CA ALA A 38 6.22 0.99 -10.06
C ALA A 38 6.48 1.90 -11.28
N ARG A 39 7.55 2.72 -11.24
CA ARG A 39 7.98 3.55 -12.38
C ARG A 39 8.50 2.72 -13.54
N SER A 40 9.28 1.67 -13.27
CA SER A 40 9.75 0.71 -14.27
C SER A 40 8.57 0.02 -14.98
N VAL A 41 7.56 -0.40 -14.21
CA VAL A 41 6.32 -0.97 -14.76
C VAL A 41 5.57 0.05 -15.62
N TRP A 42 5.44 1.30 -15.15
CA TRP A 42 4.79 2.37 -15.90
C TRP A 42 5.52 2.71 -17.21
N ALA A 43 6.85 2.63 -17.22
CA ALA A 43 7.69 2.87 -18.40
C ALA A 43 7.65 1.72 -19.43
N GLY A 44 7.07 0.57 -19.09
CA GLY A 44 7.03 -0.61 -19.95
C GLY A 44 8.24 -1.54 -19.83
N ASP A 45 9.20 -1.21 -18.95
CA ASP A 45 10.40 -2.03 -18.68
C ASP A 45 10.10 -3.26 -17.79
N GLY A 46 8.86 -3.37 -17.31
CA GLY A 46 8.41 -4.45 -16.44
C GLY A 46 9.08 -4.37 -15.06
N LEU A 47 9.31 -5.53 -14.45
CA LEU A 47 9.79 -5.65 -13.06
C LEU A 47 11.33 -5.78 -12.97
N VAL A 48 12.04 -5.34 -14.01
CA VAL A 48 13.46 -5.64 -14.21
C VAL A 48 14.37 -4.64 -13.46
N HIS A 49 13.89 -3.42 -13.19
CA HIS A 49 14.69 -2.37 -12.58
C HIS A 49 14.36 -2.15 -11.10
N THR A 50 15.14 -2.79 -10.24
CA THR A 50 15.41 -2.24 -8.90
C THR A 50 16.86 -1.78 -8.85
N TRP A 51 17.14 -0.70 -8.13
CA TRP A 51 18.51 -0.25 -7.89
C TRP A 51 19.33 -1.39 -7.24
N GLY A 52 20.15 -2.07 -8.06
CA GLY A 52 21.27 -2.89 -7.61
C GLY A 52 21.02 -4.32 -7.11
N THR A 53 19.79 -4.86 -7.08
CA THR A 53 19.58 -6.23 -6.59
C THR A 53 18.62 -7.03 -7.48
N LYS A 54 19.09 -8.13 -8.07
CA LYS A 54 18.23 -9.16 -8.67
C LYS A 54 17.12 -9.52 -7.66
N LEU A 55 15.87 -9.42 -8.06
CA LEU A 55 14.73 -9.94 -7.31
C LEU A 55 14.95 -11.45 -7.10
N SER A 56 15.21 -11.89 -5.87
CA SER A 56 15.14 -13.31 -5.55
C SER A 56 13.69 -13.77 -5.72
N VAL A 57 13.49 -14.99 -6.21
CA VAL A 57 12.17 -15.57 -6.53
C VAL A 57 11.24 -15.63 -5.30
N GLU A 58 11.77 -15.55 -4.08
CA GLU A 58 11.00 -15.36 -2.84
C GLU A 58 10.23 -14.01 -2.77
N ARG A 59 10.72 -12.97 -3.45
CA ARG A 59 10.10 -11.62 -3.45
C ARG A 59 9.00 -11.43 -4.50
N SER A 60 8.68 -12.48 -5.26
CA SER A 60 7.64 -12.49 -6.30
C SER A 60 6.22 -12.23 -5.75
N ALA A 61 5.99 -12.48 -4.46
CA ALA A 61 4.69 -12.24 -3.83
C ALA A 61 4.32 -10.73 -3.75
N ALA A 62 5.30 -9.83 -3.89
CA ALA A 62 5.09 -8.40 -3.79
C ALA A 62 4.97 -7.70 -5.15
N ILE A 63 4.69 -8.42 -6.24
CA ILE A 63 4.55 -7.87 -7.60
C ILE A 63 3.30 -7.00 -7.76
N LEU A 64 2.21 -7.36 -7.06
CA LEU A 64 0.92 -6.68 -7.23
C LEU A 64 0.97 -5.21 -6.81
N LEU A 65 1.66 -4.90 -5.71
CA LEU A 65 1.75 -3.54 -5.20
C LEU A 65 2.44 -2.57 -6.19
N PRO A 66 3.64 -2.84 -6.74
CA PRO A 66 4.24 -2.06 -7.82
C PRO A 66 3.32 -1.83 -9.03
N VAL A 67 2.57 -2.86 -9.45
CA VAL A 67 1.64 -2.76 -10.58
C VAL A 67 0.50 -1.80 -10.24
N VAL A 68 -0.08 -1.91 -9.04
CA VAL A 68 -1.14 -1.00 -8.59
C VAL A 68 -0.62 0.43 -8.42
N LEU A 69 0.63 0.60 -7.97
CA LEU A 69 1.25 1.91 -7.79
C LEU A 69 1.72 2.56 -9.10
N ALA A 70 1.88 1.79 -10.18
CA ALA A 70 2.44 2.29 -11.45
C ALA A 70 1.75 3.56 -11.98
N PRO A 71 0.40 3.65 -12.04
CA PRO A 71 -0.30 4.84 -12.56
C PRO A 71 -0.09 6.11 -11.73
N VAL A 72 0.29 5.97 -10.46
CA VAL A 72 0.48 7.09 -9.52
C VAL A 72 1.93 7.29 -9.12
N SER A 73 2.85 6.54 -9.72
CA SER A 73 4.28 6.46 -9.36
C SER A 73 5.07 7.77 -9.57
N SER A 74 4.49 8.73 -10.27
CA SER A 74 5.02 10.08 -10.44
C SER A 74 4.91 10.95 -9.18
N SER A 75 3.99 10.62 -8.26
CA SER A 75 3.76 11.38 -7.03
C SER A 75 3.83 10.46 -5.81
N ILE A 76 4.83 10.72 -4.96
CA ILE A 76 5.01 9.97 -3.71
C ILE A 76 3.77 10.11 -2.81
N VAL A 77 3.14 11.29 -2.81
CA VAL A 77 1.90 11.55 -2.05
C VAL A 77 0.76 10.67 -2.55
N LEU A 78 0.62 10.48 -3.86
CA LEU A 78 -0.41 9.61 -4.42
C LEU A 78 -0.12 8.13 -4.15
N CYS A 79 1.13 7.67 -4.30
CA CYS A 79 1.50 6.30 -3.93
C CYS A 79 1.17 6.02 -2.46
N LYS A 80 1.51 6.96 -1.59
CA LYS A 80 1.21 6.94 -0.16
C LYS A 80 -0.30 6.88 0.10
N GLY A 81 -1.08 7.69 -0.60
CA GLY A 81 -2.55 7.67 -0.53
C GLY A 81 -3.14 6.30 -0.89
N VAL A 82 -2.63 5.67 -1.95
CA VAL A 82 -3.07 4.32 -2.36
C VAL A 82 -2.78 3.27 -1.29
N VAL A 83 -1.58 3.31 -0.68
CA VAL A 83 -1.23 2.39 0.42
C VAL A 83 -2.12 2.60 1.64
N LEU A 84 -2.42 3.86 1.97
CA LEU A 84 -3.33 4.19 3.06
C LEU A 84 -4.75 3.66 2.82
N LEU A 85 -5.25 3.75 1.59
CA LEU A 85 -6.54 3.18 1.21
C LEU A 85 -6.57 1.66 1.36
N PHE A 86 -5.50 0.95 0.97
CA PHE A 86 -5.42 -0.49 1.19
C PHE A 86 -5.44 -0.86 2.66
N TRP A 87 -4.72 -0.11 3.48
CA TRP A 87 -4.69 -0.37 4.91
C TRP A 87 -6.06 -0.08 5.58
N ILE A 88 -6.76 1.00 5.19
CA ILE A 88 -8.14 1.27 5.65
C ILE A 88 -9.07 0.13 5.21
N GLY A 89 -9.00 -0.28 3.94
CA GLY A 89 -9.80 -1.38 3.40
C GLY A 89 -9.54 -2.69 4.15
N GLY A 90 -8.27 -2.98 4.47
CA GLY A 90 -7.85 -4.13 5.26
C GLY A 90 -8.44 -4.11 6.68
N MET A 91 -8.42 -2.96 7.35
CA MET A 91 -9.02 -2.81 8.68
C MET A 91 -10.54 -2.98 8.67
N VAL A 92 -11.22 -2.44 7.67
CA VAL A 92 -12.66 -2.60 7.50
C VAL A 92 -13.02 -4.07 7.22
N ALA A 93 -12.25 -4.74 6.35
CA ALA A 93 -12.44 -6.17 6.06
C ALA A 93 -12.16 -7.04 7.29
N PHE A 94 -11.10 -6.73 8.05
CA PHE A 94 -10.77 -7.42 9.28
C PHE A 94 -11.87 -7.26 10.34
N ALA A 95 -12.42 -6.06 10.51
CA ALA A 95 -13.52 -5.83 11.45
C ALA A 95 -14.80 -6.58 11.05
N LYS A 96 -15.08 -6.74 9.75
CA LYS A 96 -16.16 -7.62 9.28
C LYS A 96 -15.89 -9.09 9.58
N LEU A 97 -14.67 -9.55 9.36
CA LEU A 97 -14.28 -10.94 9.67
C LEU A 97 -14.41 -11.24 11.17
N LEU A 98 -14.04 -10.29 12.04
CA LEU A 98 -14.23 -10.44 13.48
C LEU A 98 -15.71 -10.58 13.85
N GLU A 99 -16.59 -9.78 13.25
CA GLU A 99 -18.04 -9.94 13.44
C GLU A 99 -18.51 -11.34 13.03
N GLU A 100 -18.09 -11.83 11.86
CA GLU A 100 -18.49 -13.17 11.39
C GLU A 100 -18.00 -14.30 12.31
N VAL A 101 -16.87 -14.11 12.98
CA VAL A 101 -16.29 -15.08 13.92
C VAL A 101 -16.93 -14.98 15.31
N GLU A 102 -17.28 -13.78 15.76
CA GLU A 102 -17.80 -13.53 17.12
C GLU A 102 -19.33 -13.65 17.23
N GLY A 103 -20.09 -13.43 16.15
CA GLY A 103 -21.56 -13.54 16.11
C GLY A 103 -22.29 -12.25 16.53
#